data_AF-A0AB94ICH6-F1
#
_entry.id   AF-A0AB94ICH6-F1
#
_cell.length_a   1.000
_cell.length_b   1.000
_cell.length_c   1.000
_cell.angle_alpha   90.00
_cell.angle_beta   90.00
_cell.angle_gamma   90.00
#
_symmetry.space_group_name_H-M   'P 1'
#
loop_
_entity.id
_entity.type
_entity.pdbx_description
1 polymer ?
#
loop_
_entity_poly.entity_id
_entity_poly.type
_entity_poly.pdbx_seq_one_letter_code
_entity_poly.pdbx_strand_id
1 'polypeptide(L)' 'MGANKKVNKSLSLPDIIGDYAVKCLCKDETGKIYANEPYIATLANNKKVKGMTDNNGYTQAFYSENENETITL' A
#
# COMPACT_ATOMS: atom_id res chain seq x y z
N MET A 1 15.65 -1.15 -28.30
CA MET A 1 14.40 -0.57 -27.74
C MET A 1 13.78 -1.63 -26.84
N GLY A 2 13.85 -1.46 -25.52
CA GLY A 2 13.27 -2.41 -24.55
C GLY A 2 12.36 -1.66 -23.60
N ALA A 3 11.05 -1.82 -23.75
CA ALA A 3 10.08 -1.22 -22.85
C ALA A 3 10.06 -1.99 -21.52
N ASN A 4 10.59 -1.39 -20.45
CA ASN A 4 10.41 -1.88 -19.10
C ASN A 4 8.93 -1.73 -18.72
N LYS A 5 8.16 -2.82 -18.79
CA LYS A 5 6.79 -2.88 -18.29
C LYS A 5 6.86 -2.81 -16.75
N LYS A 6 6.58 -1.62 -16.19
CA LYS A 6 6.26 -1.48 -14.77
C LYS A 6 5.02 -2.32 -14.50
N VAL A 7 5.19 -3.44 -13.80
CA VAL A 7 4.08 -4.25 -13.33
C VAL A 7 3.47 -3.50 -12.15
N ASN A 8 2.52 -2.62 -12.45
CA ASN A 8 1.65 -2.05 -11.44
C ASN A 8 0.74 -3.18 -10.97
N LYS A 9 1.20 -3.95 -9.98
CA LYS A 9 0.45 -5.06 -9.40
C LYS A 9 -0.75 -4.46 -8.65
N SER A 10 -1.88 -4.39 -9.35
CA SER A 10 -3.17 -4.06 -8.75
C SER A 10 -3.46 -5.12 -7.69
N LEU A 11 -3.33 -4.75 -6.42
CA LEU A 11 -3.69 -5.58 -5.28
C LEU A 11 -5.21 -5.46 -5.12
N SER A 12 -5.95 -6.46 -5.58
CA SER A 12 -7.37 -6.60 -5.26
C SER A 12 -7.52 -7.29 -3.91
N LEU A 13 -8.35 -6.75 -3.03
CA LEU A 13 -8.62 -7.34 -1.72
C LEU A 13 -9.58 -8.53 -1.85
N PRO A 14 -9.45 -9.58 -1.03
CA PRO A 14 -10.38 -10.70 -1.05
C PRO A 14 -11.74 -10.28 -0.48
N ASP A 15 -12.83 -10.63 -1.15
CA ASP A 15 -14.21 -10.30 -0.78
C ASP A 15 -14.62 -10.98 0.55
N ILE A 16 -14.64 -10.23 1.65
CA ILE A 16 -15.01 -10.68 2.99
C ILE A 16 -15.89 -9.60 3.61
N ILE A 17 -17.08 -9.97 4.06
CA ILE A 17 -18.05 -9.06 4.69
C ILE A 17 -17.42 -8.43 5.95
N GLY A 18 -16.90 -7.20 5.83
CA GLY A 18 -16.27 -6.42 6.90
C GLY A 18 -15.41 -5.26 6.36
N ASP A 19 -14.93 -4.39 7.25
CA ASP A 19 -13.97 -3.32 6.90
C ASP A 19 -12.65 -3.95 6.42
N TYR A 20 -12.30 -3.77 5.15
CA TYR A 20 -11.05 -4.28 4.58
C TYR A 20 -9.86 -3.51 5.15
N ALA A 21 -8.97 -4.21 5.88
CA ALA A 21 -7.74 -3.61 6.39
C ALA A 21 -6.54 -3.92 5.48
N VAL A 22 -6.02 -2.90 4.81
CA VAL A 22 -4.81 -3.01 3.97
C VAL A 22 -3.60 -2.48 4.72
N LYS A 23 -2.52 -3.27 4.74
CA LYS A 23 -1.19 -2.83 5.16
C LYS A 23 -0.22 -3.09 4.03
N CYS A 24 0.69 -2.15 3.81
CA CYS A 24 1.71 -2.27 2.78
C CYS A 24 3.08 -2.42 3.44
N LEU A 25 3.89 -3.34 2.91
CA LEU A 25 5.29 -3.51 3.31
C LEU A 25 6.17 -2.68 2.38
N CYS A 26 6.81 -1.66 2.92
CA CYS A 26 7.76 -0.84 2.20
C CYS A 26 9.13 -1.53 2.19
N LYS A 27 9.53 -2.05 1.03
CA LYS A 27 10.86 -2.63 0.82
C LYS A 27 11.37 -2.31 -0.58
N ASP A 28 12.69 -2.25 -0.73
CA ASP A 28 13.30 -2.10 -2.05
C ASP A 28 13.39 -3.43 -2.81
N GLU A 29 13.87 -3.36 -4.05
CA GLU A 29 14.05 -4.52 -4.92
C GLU A 29 15.14 -5.49 -4.41
N THR A 30 16.04 -5.02 -3.54
CA THR A 30 17.06 -5.84 -2.89
C THR A 30 16.54 -6.58 -1.66
N GLY A 31 15.33 -6.24 -1.20
CA GLY A 31 14.69 -6.79 -0.01
C GLY A 31 14.98 -6.00 1.27
N LYS A 32 15.65 -4.84 1.20
CA LYS A 32 15.84 -3.97 2.37
C LYS A 32 14.49 -3.39 2.78
N ILE A 33 14.14 -3.58 4.05
CA ILE A 33 12.95 -3.03 4.67
C ILE A 33 13.16 -1.55 5.02
N TYR A 34 12.17 -0.72 4.70
CA TYR A 34 12.14 0.69 5.09
C TYR A 34 11.35 0.86 6.39
N ALA A 35 12.03 0.69 7.51
CA ALA A 35 11.46 0.80 8.86
C ALA A 35 11.59 2.23 9.43
N ASN A 36 10.55 2.72 10.12
CA ASN A 36 10.50 4.08 10.68
C ASN A 36 10.69 5.20 9.64
N GLU A 37 10.30 4.95 8.39
CA GLU A 37 10.42 5.91 7.30
C GLU A 37 9.07 6.60 7.04
N PRO A 38 9.07 7.92 6.76
CA PRO A 38 7.85 8.64 6.43
C PRO A 38 7.32 8.24 5.05
N TYR A 39 5.99 8.15 4.91
CA TYR A 39 5.33 7.84 3.65
C TYR A 39 4.09 8.71 3.41
N ILE A 40 3.65 8.77 2.15
CA ILE A 40 2.39 9.39 1.74
C ILE A 40 1.58 8.36 0.94
N ALA A 41 0.51 7.84 1.52
CA ALA A 41 -0.43 6.96 0.81
C ALA A 41 -1.55 7.80 0.16
N THR A 42 -1.94 7.44 -1.05
CA THR A 42 -3.11 7.99 -1.75
C THR A 42 -4.18 6.91 -1.80
N LEU A 43 -5.32 7.18 -1.15
CA LEU A 43 -6.49 6.32 -1.14
C LEU A 43 -7.32 6.51 -2.43
N ALA A 44 -8.24 5.58 -2.72
CA ALA A 44 -9.07 5.58 -3.93
C ALA A 44 -9.91 6.86 -4.11
N ASN A 45 -10.31 7.51 -3.01
CA ASN A 45 -11.02 8.79 -3.01
C ASN A 45 -10.10 10.02 -3.21
N ASN A 46 -8.85 9.83 -3.66
CA ASN A 46 -7.80 10.85 -3.77
C ASN A 46 -7.36 11.47 -2.44
N LYS A 47 -7.81 10.94 -1.30
CA LYS A 47 -7.33 11.39 0.01
C LYS A 47 -5.90 10.93 0.21
N LYS A 48 -5.04 11.88 0.57
CA LYS A 48 -3.65 11.62 0.94
C LYS A 48 -3.54 11.42 2.44
N VAL A 49 -2.91 10.34 2.87
CA VAL A 49 -2.61 10.02 4.26
C VAL A 49 -1.10 9.99 4.44
N LYS A 50 -0.60 10.84 5.32
CA LYS A 50 0.82 10.83 5.73
C LYS A 50 0.97 9.91 6.92
N GLY A 51 2.02 9.11 6.94
CA GLY A 51 2.32 8.22 8.06
C GLY A 51 3.80 7.91 8.15
N MET A 52 4.12 7.00 9.07
CA MET A 52 5.47 6.46 9.27
C MET A 52 5.35 4.94 9.35
N THR A 53 6.26 4.23 8.69
CA THR A 53 6.30 2.77 8.74
C THR A 53 6.73 2.29 10.12
N ASP A 54 6.31 1.08 10.51
CA ASP A 54 6.75 0.46 11.76
C ASP A 54 8.18 -0.09 11.68
N ASN A 55 8.66 -0.70 12.77
CA ASN A 55 9.99 -1.32 12.86
C ASN A 55 10.22 -2.45 11.84
N ASN A 56 9.15 -2.97 11.24
CA ASN A 56 9.18 -4.03 10.23
C ASN A 56 8.83 -3.48 8.83
N GLY A 57 8.74 -2.16 8.67
CA GLY A 57 8.45 -1.47 7.41
C GLY A 57 7.00 -1.54 6.95
N TYR A 58 6.06 -1.89 7.84
CA TYR A 58 4.63 -1.86 7.50
C TYR A 58 4.04 -0.47 7.71
N THR A 59 3.15 -0.08 6.79
CA THR A 59 2.29 1.09 6.97
C THR A 59 1.23 0.85 8.04
N GLN A 60 0.58 1.92 8.49
CA GLN A 60 -0.68 1.80 9.23
C GLN A 60 -1.75 1.10 8.37
N ALA A 61 -2.73 0.48 9.04
CA ALA A 61 -3.86 -0.13 8.34
C ALA A 61 -4.76 0.95 7.75
N PHE A 62 -5.08 0.82 6.47
CA PHE A 62 -6.13 1.59 5.82
C PHE A 62 -7.39 0.73 5.77
N TYR A 63 -8.49 1.27 6.26
CA TYR A 63 -9.78 0.59 6.27
C TYR A 63 -10.62 1.07 5.09
N SER A 64 -11.23 0.14 4.37
CA SER A 64 -12.16 0.43 3.29
C SER A 64 -13.41 -0.42 3.42
N GLU A 65 -14.57 0.17 3.14
CA GLU A 65 -15.85 -0.55 3.07
C GLU A 65 -16.07 -1.22 1.69
N ASN A 66 -15.14 -1.02 0.75
CA ASN A 66 -15.26 -1.48 -0.63
C ASN A 66 -13.99 -2.22 -1.10
N GLU A 67 -14.17 -3.48 -1.49
CA GLU A 67 -13.12 -4.39 -1.96
C GLU A 67 -12.37 -3.91 -3.21
N ASN A 68 -12.97 -2.99 -3.98
CA ASN A 68 -12.39 -2.45 -5.21
C ASN A 68 -11.56 -1.17 -4.98
N GLU A 69 -11.41 -0.72 -3.73
CA GLU A 69 -10.58 0.46 -3.45
C GLU A 69 -9.09 0.15 -3.56
N THR A 70 -8.42 0.90 -4.45
CA THR A 70 -6.98 0.80 -4.67
C THR A 70 -6.24 1.82 -3.82
N ILE A 71 -5.19 1.37 -3.13
CA ILE A 71 -4.26 2.23 -2.37
C ILE A 71 -2.95 2.30 -3.12
N THR A 72 -2.46 3.53 -3.35
CA THR A 72 -1.15 3.78 -3.99
C THR A 72 -0.21 4.43 -2.99
N LEU A 73 1.01 3.91 -2.88
CA LEU A 73 2.09 4.42 -2.02
C LEU A 73 3.23 4.96 -2.87
#